data_AF-A0A6D2IQU9-F1
#
_entry.id   AF-A0A6D2IQU9-F1
#
_cell.length_a   1.000
_cell.length_b   1.000
_cell.length_c   1.000
_cell.angle_alpha   90.00
_cell.angle_beta   90.00
_cell.angle_gamma   90.00
#
_symmetry.space_group_name_H-M   'P 1'
#
loop_
_entity.id
_entity.type
_entity.pdbx_description
1 polymer ?
#
loop_
_entity_poly.entity_id
_entity_poly.type
_entity_poly.pdbx_seq_one_letter_code
_entity_poly.pdbx_strand_id
1 'polypeptide(L)'
;MSAPSCGGGGQGAGGTGSALAPPSLPPPRPKSPPEYPDLYGKRREAARVQMLEREIGFLEGEIKFIEGIQPASRCCKELSDFVVANSDPLIPAQRKSRRSCRFWKWLW
;
A
#
# COMPACT_ATOMS: atom_id res chain seq x y z
N MET A 1 -4.87 -15.89 34.00
CA MET A 1 -3.75 -16.82 34.24
C MET A 1 -2.54 -15.98 34.64
N SER A 2 -2.06 -16.28 35.85
CA SER A 2 -0.82 -15.92 36.56
C SER A 2 0.12 -14.81 36.05
N ALA A 3 0.48 -13.91 36.96
CA ALA A 3 1.75 -13.17 36.94
C ALA A 3 2.92 -14.04 37.47
N PRO A 4 4.17 -13.70 37.14
CA PRO A 4 5.32 -13.91 38.02
C PRO A 4 5.97 -12.54 38.34
N SER A 5 6.27 -12.16 39.58
CA SER A 5 7.11 -12.74 40.64
C SER A 5 8.34 -11.86 40.82
N CYS A 6 8.41 -11.21 41.98
CA CYS A 6 9.52 -10.36 42.41
C CYS A 6 10.76 -11.22 42.70
N GLY A 7 11.90 -10.86 42.14
CA GLY A 7 13.22 -11.36 42.56
C GLY A 7 13.91 -10.33 43.47
N GLY A 8 14.17 -10.72 44.71
CA GLY A 8 14.82 -9.90 45.73
C GLY A 8 16.35 -10.03 45.78
N GLY A 9 16.96 -9.27 46.68
CA GLY A 9 18.35 -9.41 47.13
C GLY A 9 18.73 -8.33 48.14
N GLY A 10 19.03 -8.73 49.40
CA GLY A 10 19.53 -7.87 50.50
C GLY A 10 20.95 -7.33 50.23
N GLN A 11 21.69 -6.69 51.13
CA GLN A 11 21.70 -6.48 52.58
C GLN A 11 22.66 -5.28 52.81
N GLY A 12 22.52 -4.52 53.89
CA GLY A 12 23.53 -3.51 54.24
C GLY A 12 23.21 -2.80 55.56
N ALA A 13 23.97 -3.15 56.59
CA ALA A 13 23.82 -2.73 57.97
C ALA A 13 24.18 -1.26 58.24
N GLY A 14 23.65 -0.71 59.34
CA GLY A 14 24.36 0.26 60.15
C GLY A 14 23.71 1.64 60.32
N GLY A 15 23.18 1.87 61.52
CA GLY A 15 23.53 3.06 62.29
C GLY A 15 22.70 4.34 62.13
N THR A 16 22.27 4.85 63.28
CA THR A 16 21.99 6.26 63.61
C THR A 16 20.74 6.93 63.01
N GLY A 17 19.70 7.02 63.85
CA GLY A 17 19.03 8.27 64.19
C GLY A 17 18.58 9.19 63.06
N SER A 18 17.44 8.88 62.45
CA SER A 18 16.45 9.87 62.01
C SER A 18 15.18 9.08 61.70
N ALA A 19 14.05 9.43 62.33
CA ALA A 19 12.77 8.81 61.99
C ALA A 19 12.38 9.26 60.57
N LEU A 20 12.86 8.52 59.56
CA LEU A 20 12.44 8.71 58.17
C LEU A 20 10.96 8.36 58.10
N ALA A 21 10.14 9.39 57.86
CA ALA A 21 8.78 9.21 57.40
C ALA A 21 8.77 8.25 56.19
N PRO A 22 7.78 7.36 56.08
CA PRO A 22 7.70 6.43 54.95
C PRO A 22 7.71 7.22 53.64
N PRO A 23 8.39 6.73 52.58
CA PRO A 23 8.36 7.39 51.28
C PRO A 23 6.90 7.49 50.82
N SER A 24 6.39 8.71 50.76
CA SER A 24 5.03 8.98 50.32
C SER A 24 4.92 8.53 48.87
N LEU A 25 4.11 7.51 48.61
CA LEU A 25 3.76 7.12 47.24
C LEU A 25 3.15 8.34 46.54
N PRO A 26 3.49 8.58 45.26
CA PRO A 26 2.85 9.65 44.51
C PRO A 26 1.33 9.41 44.52
N PRO A 27 0.53 10.48 44.66
CA PRO A 27 -0.92 10.34 44.69
C PRO A 27 -1.36 9.57 43.44
N PRO A 28 -2.31 8.62 43.58
CA PRO A 28 -2.79 7.85 42.45
C PRO A 28 -3.27 8.79 41.37
N ARG A 29 -2.79 8.57 40.14
CA ARG A 29 -3.27 9.35 39.00
C ARG A 29 -4.78 9.13 38.86
N PRO A 30 -5.55 10.19 38.59
CA PRO A 30 -6.97 10.02 38.33
C PRO A 30 -7.15 9.02 37.19
N LYS A 31 -8.08 8.08 37.38
CA LYS A 31 -8.48 7.15 36.32
C LYS A 31 -8.94 7.99 35.13
N SER A 32 -8.60 7.57 33.91
CA SER A 32 -9.16 8.18 32.71
C SER A 32 -10.70 8.17 32.81
N PRO A 33 -11.38 9.18 32.28
CA PRO A 33 -12.84 9.16 32.19
C PRO A 33 -13.31 7.82 31.60
N PRO A 34 -14.48 7.30 32.05
CA PRO A 34 -15.08 6.11 31.44
C PRO A 34 -15.12 6.28 29.93
N GLU A 35 -14.75 5.23 29.20
CA GLU A 35 -14.85 5.23 27.75
C GLU A 35 -16.32 5.47 27.38
N TYR A 36 -16.57 6.62 26.77
CA TYR A 36 -17.94 7.04 26.49
C TYR A 36 -18.49 6.19 25.35
N PRO A 37 -19.73 5.68 25.44
CA PRO A 37 -20.32 4.92 24.36
C PRO A 37 -20.34 5.74 23.07
N ASP A 38 -19.83 5.17 21.97
CA ASP A 38 -19.93 5.80 20.66
C ASP A 38 -21.39 5.75 20.17
N LEU A 39 -22.14 6.80 20.50
CA LEU A 39 -23.55 6.94 20.18
C LEU A 39 -23.82 6.94 18.67
N TYR A 40 -22.81 7.28 17.84
CA TYR A 40 -22.92 7.34 16.38
C TYR A 40 -22.16 6.23 15.66
N GLY A 41 -21.51 5.32 16.40
CA GLY A 41 -20.67 4.25 15.84
C GLY A 41 -21.43 3.41 14.82
N LYS A 42 -22.68 3.08 15.12
CA LYS A 42 -23.57 2.33 14.23
C LYS A 42 -23.83 3.04 12.89
N ARG A 43 -24.05 4.36 12.90
CA ARG A 43 -24.27 5.14 11.67
C ARG A 43 -22.98 5.20 10.86
N ARG A 44 -21.84 5.41 11.52
CA ARG A 44 -20.52 5.46 10.87
C ARG A 44 -20.15 4.11 10.26
N GLU A 45 -20.44 3.02 10.94
CA GLU A 45 -20.25 1.66 10.46
C GLU A 45 -21.16 1.37 9.26
N ALA A 46 -22.46 1.68 9.35
CA ALA A 46 -23.39 1.52 8.23
C ALA A 46 -22.95 2.29 6.97
N ALA A 47 -22.45 3.52 7.12
CA ALA A 47 -21.93 4.29 6.00
C ALA A 47 -20.69 3.64 5.35
N ARG A 48 -19.80 3.02 6.15
CA ARG A 48 -18.66 2.27 5.61
C ARG A 48 -19.10 1.02 4.87
N VAL A 49 -20.07 0.29 5.41
CA VAL A 49 -20.64 -0.90 4.74
C VAL A 49 -21.24 -0.50 3.40
N GLN A 50 -22.06 0.55 3.35
CA GLN A 50 -22.62 1.03 2.08
C GLN A 50 -21.56 1.46 1.06
N MET A 51 -20.48 2.09 1.52
CA MET A 51 -19.37 2.46 0.63
C MET A 51 -18.68 1.22 0.06
N LEU A 52 -18.43 0.21 0.89
CA LEU A 52 -17.84 -1.05 0.45
C LEU A 52 -18.75 -1.82 -0.51
N GLU A 53 -20.06 -1.86 -0.25
CA GLU A 53 -21.04 -2.50 -1.15
C GLU A 53 -21.02 -1.87 -2.56
N ARG A 54 -20.89 -0.54 -2.63
CA ARG A 54 -20.76 0.17 -3.92
C ARG A 54 -19.46 -0.16 -4.62
N GLU A 55 -18.35 -0.18 -3.89
CA GLU A 55 -17.04 -0.53 -4.44
C GLU A 55 -17.02 -1.98 -4.96
N ILE A 56 -17.60 -2.91 -4.21
CA ILE A 56 -17.77 -4.31 -4.64
C ILE A 56 -18.52 -4.35 -5.97
N GLY A 57 -19.67 -3.66 -6.07
CA GLY A 57 -20.44 -3.61 -7.31
C GLY A 57 -19.66 -3.00 -8.49
N PHE A 58 -18.85 -1.97 -8.24
CA PHE A 58 -18.00 -1.36 -9.26
C PHE A 58 -16.93 -2.34 -9.76
N LEU A 59 -16.18 -2.95 -8.84
CA LEU A 59 -15.11 -3.89 -9.17
C LEU A 59 -15.63 -5.16 -9.84
N GLU A 60 -16.76 -5.71 -9.39
CA GLU A 60 -17.41 -6.83 -10.07
C GLU A 60 -17.82 -6.48 -11.50
N GLY A 61 -18.29 -5.26 -11.74
CA GLY A 61 -18.60 -4.75 -13.06
C GLY A 61 -17.35 -4.61 -13.93
N GLU A 62 -16.27 -4.05 -13.39
CA GLU A 62 -14.99 -3.89 -14.09
C GLU A 62 -14.38 -5.24 -14.48
N ILE A 63 -14.40 -6.23 -13.59
CA ILE A 63 -13.93 -7.59 -13.88
C ILE A 63 -14.70 -8.20 -15.05
N LYS A 64 -16.04 -8.18 -15.00
CA LYS A 64 -16.90 -8.70 -16.08
C LYS A 64 -16.65 -7.99 -17.40
N PHE A 65 -16.37 -6.68 -17.36
CA PHE A 65 -16.02 -5.91 -18.55
C PHE A 65 -14.68 -6.37 -19.14
N ILE A 66 -13.63 -6.50 -18.30
CA ILE A 66 -12.28 -6.89 -18.72
C ILE A 66 -12.24 -8.30 -19.29
N GLU A 67 -13.05 -9.24 -18.79
CA GLU A 67 -13.16 -10.60 -19.34
C GLU A 67 -13.55 -10.62 -20.83
N GLY A 68 -14.28 -9.61 -21.31
CA GLY A 68 -14.66 -9.46 -22.72
C GLY A 68 -13.64 -8.71 -23.58
N ILE A 69 -12.60 -8.11 -22.99
CA ILE A 69 -11.64 -7.27 -23.72
C ILE A 69 -10.58 -8.14 -24.39
N GLN A 70 -10.23 -7.77 -25.63
CA GLN A 70 -9.15 -8.44 -26.36
C GLN A 70 -7.77 -8.15 -25.75
N PRO A 71 -6.81 -9.06 -25.87
CA PRO A 71 -5.44 -8.81 -25.40
C PRO A 71 -4.86 -7.53 -26.00
N ALA A 72 -4.11 -6.78 -25.19
CA ALA A 72 -3.50 -5.52 -25.63
C ALA A 72 -2.62 -5.69 -26.89
N SER A 73 -1.96 -6.84 -27.04
CA SER A 73 -1.16 -7.17 -28.23
C SER A 73 -1.96 -7.14 -29.52
N ARG A 74 -3.22 -7.59 -29.49
CA ARG A 74 -4.13 -7.55 -30.63
C ARG A 74 -4.50 -6.12 -30.99
N CYS A 75 -4.90 -5.33 -29.99
CA CYS A 75 -5.20 -3.91 -30.15
C CYS A 75 -4.01 -3.14 -30.75
N CYS A 76 -2.80 -3.30 -30.19
CA CYS A 76 -1.60 -2.63 -30.69
C CYS A 76 -1.25 -3.04 -32.12
N LYS A 77 -1.46 -4.31 -32.49
CA LYS A 77 -1.23 -4.79 -33.86
C LYS A 77 -2.22 -4.18 -34.84
N GLU A 78 -3.51 -4.16 -34.50
CA GLU A 78 -4.55 -3.55 -35.34
C GLU A 78 -4.25 -2.06 -35.58
N LEU A 79 -3.79 -1.34 -34.55
CA LEU A 79 -3.34 0.05 -34.68
C LEU A 79 -2.08 0.17 -35.56
N SER A 80 -1.08 -0.69 -35.39
CA SER A 80 0.12 -0.64 -36.22
C SER A 80 -0.18 -0.93 -37.68
N ASP A 81 -1.03 -1.92 -37.95
CA ASP A 81 -1.43 -2.31 -39.29
C ASP A 81 -2.22 -1.18 -39.96
N PHE A 82 -3.09 -0.50 -39.20
CA PHE A 82 -3.82 0.68 -39.67
C PHE A 82 -2.88 1.84 -40.05
N VAL A 83 -1.89 2.15 -39.22
CA VAL A 83 -0.90 3.21 -39.49
C VAL A 83 -0.03 2.86 -40.68
N VAL A 84 0.37 1.59 -40.83
CA VAL A 84 1.12 1.14 -42.01
C VAL A 84 0.29 1.26 -43.28
N ALA A 85 -0.98 0.84 -43.25
CA ALA A 85 -1.90 0.95 -44.38
C ALA A 85 -2.19 2.40 -44.77
N ASN A 86 -2.23 3.31 -43.79
CA ASN A 86 -2.50 4.74 -43.96
C ASN A 86 -1.27 5.57 -43.58
N SER A 87 -0.15 5.25 -44.22
CA SER A 87 1.13 5.91 -43.93
C SER A 87 1.05 7.42 -44.18
N ASP A 88 1.50 8.22 -43.20
CA ASP A 88 1.57 9.68 -43.32
C ASP A 88 2.55 10.09 -44.44
N PRO A 89 2.13 10.90 -45.43
CA PRO A 89 3.00 11.37 -46.50
C PRO A 89 4.20 12.19 -46.03
N LEU A 90 4.15 12.76 -44.82
CA LEU A 90 5.22 13.58 -44.25
C LEU A 90 6.25 12.77 -43.45
N ILE A 91 5.95 11.52 -43.12
CA ILE A 91 6.88 10.64 -42.39
C ILE A 91 7.62 9.77 -43.41
N PRO A 92 8.96 9.88 -43.51
CA PRO A 92 9.73 9.04 -44.42
C PRO A 92 9.52 7.57 -44.07
N ALA A 93 8.82 6.82 -44.94
CA ALA A 93 8.66 5.39 -44.79
C ALA A 93 10.05 4.75 -44.76
N GLN A 94 10.49 4.36 -43.56
CA GLN A 94 11.78 3.73 -43.29
C GLN A 94 12.00 2.51 -44.19
N ARG A 95 12.60 2.75 -45.36
CA ARG A 95 13.07 1.72 -46.27
C ARG A 95 14.22 1.02 -45.56
N LYS A 96 13.92 -0.17 -45.03
CA LYS A 96 14.86 -1.15 -44.46
C LYS A 96 16.23 -0.99 -45.11
N SER A 97 17.22 -0.64 -44.29
CA SER A 97 18.66 -0.71 -44.53
C SER A 97 19.02 -0.90 -46.00
N ARG A 98 19.37 0.19 -46.70
CA ARG A 98 20.19 0.11 -47.92
C ARG A 98 21.26 -0.93 -47.63
N ARG A 99 21.20 -2.08 -48.33
CA ARG A 99 22.24 -3.12 -48.31
C ARG A 99 23.56 -2.39 -48.20
N SER A 100 24.30 -2.62 -47.11
CA SER A 100 25.61 -2.01 -46.95
C SER A 100 26.31 -2.18 -48.29
N CYS A 101 26.63 -1.05 -48.93
CA CYS A 101 27.23 -1.07 -50.23
C CYS A 101 28.38 -2.08 -50.15
N ARG A 102 28.47 -2.96 -51.15
CA ARG A 102 29.65 -3.80 -51.39
C ARG A 102 30.85 -2.94 -51.77
N PHE A 103 31.00 -1.77 -51.12
CA PHE A 103 31.99 -0.73 -51.32
C PHE A 103 33.38 -1.24 -50.95
N TRP A 104 33.46 -2.24 -50.08
CA TRP A 104 34.72 -2.87 -49.69
C TRP A 104 35.23 -3.93 -50.68
N LYS A 105 34.50 -4.25 -51.76
CA LYS A 105 34.99 -5.22 -52.77
C LYS A 105 36.02 -4.65 -53.76
N TRP A 106 36.39 -3.38 -53.63
CA TRP A 106 37.43 -2.73 -54.45
C TRP A 106 38.73 -2.47 -53.67
N LEU A 107 38.80 -2.92 -52.41
CA LEU A 107 39.98 -2.79 -51.56
C LEU A 107 40.83 -4.08 -51.49
N TRP A 108 40.54 -5.06 -52.35
CA TRP A 108 41.35 -6.25 -52.54
C TRP A 108 41.24 -6.78 -53.97
#